data_AF-A0A7C3VKW2-F1
#
_entry.id   AF-A0A7C3VKW2-F1
#
_cell.length_a   1.000
_cell.length_b   1.000
_cell.length_c   1.000
_cell.angle_alpha   90.00
_cell.angle_beta   90.00
_cell.angle_gamma   90.00
#
_symmetry.space_group_name_H-M   'P 1'
#
loop_
_entity.id
_entity.type
_entity.pdbx_description
1 polymer ?
#
loop_
_entity_poly.entity_id
_entity_poly.type
_entity_poly.pdbx_seq_one_letter_code
_entity_poly.pdbx_strand_id
1 'polypeptide(L)'
;MKNVIIVSYPRSGQHYFENLLKRVTGQDEYCVPNQCRVEGCAGKDLPKGKRFPCPAGRRFQKSHDGTLNMEIRDEFQHLVLFRRPLFSIVSNLELRGVREKGIPLREKGKGVVFHEPSQDAWEKYALQRATQWRRFVLKWVGAGDRENVLPMRYEDIIHSDEHITRVFEFLFDDYDKAALAQAMEEQREKLSSGQQRQRDLSNFKYPLHDALIGDIRKEIGAEALKLTGYDDVL
;
A
#
# COMPACT_ATOMS: atom_id res chain seq x y z
N MET A 1 -23.94 -7.60 0.88
CA MET A 1 -22.97 -6.52 0.60
C MET A 1 -22.04 -6.30 1.79
N LYS A 2 -20.77 -6.71 1.65
CA LYS A 2 -19.75 -6.66 2.71
C LYS A 2 -19.04 -5.30 2.74
N ASN A 3 -18.70 -4.81 3.93
CA ASN A 3 -17.83 -3.64 4.08
C ASN A 3 -16.38 -4.01 3.79
N VAL A 4 -15.65 -3.10 3.16
CA VAL A 4 -14.29 -3.36 2.66
C VAL A 4 -13.31 -2.36 3.25
N ILE A 5 -12.19 -2.88 3.72
CA ILE A 5 -11.05 -2.09 4.16
C ILE A 5 -9.87 -2.42 3.26
N ILE A 6 -9.42 -1.43 2.49
CA ILE A 6 -8.21 -1.49 1.70
C ILE A 6 -7.06 -1.01 2.59
N VAL A 7 -6.26 -1.95 3.07
CA VAL A 7 -5.07 -1.69 3.88
C VAL A 7 -3.85 -1.79 2.99
N SER A 8 -3.01 -0.76 2.92
CA SER A 8 -1.82 -0.83 2.08
C SER A 8 -0.55 -0.36 2.77
N TYR A 9 0.58 -1.04 2.52
CA TYR A 9 1.85 -0.41 2.82
C TYR A 9 1.99 0.82 1.92
N PRO A 10 2.44 1.97 2.43
CA PRO A 10 2.55 3.19 1.63
C PRO A 10 3.22 2.95 0.27
N ARG A 11 2.61 3.48 -0.80
CA ARG A 11 3.09 3.37 -2.19
C ARG A 11 2.95 1.98 -2.84
N SER A 12 2.08 1.13 -2.31
CA SER A 12 1.78 -0.19 -2.87
C SER A 12 0.56 -0.20 -3.81
N GLY A 13 0.42 0.82 -4.67
CA GLY A 13 -0.61 0.81 -5.72
C GLY A 13 -2.03 1.17 -5.28
N GLN A 14 -2.21 1.75 -4.10
CA GLN A 14 -3.56 2.04 -3.60
C GLN A 14 -4.40 2.96 -4.51
N HIS A 15 -3.81 4.04 -5.06
CA HIS A 15 -4.54 4.92 -6.00
C HIS A 15 -4.86 4.23 -7.33
N TYR A 16 -4.01 3.29 -7.76
CA TYR A 16 -4.28 2.50 -8.95
C TYR A 16 -5.56 1.68 -8.73
N PHE A 17 -5.63 0.97 -7.59
CA PHE A 17 -6.79 0.16 -7.26
C PHE A 17 -8.05 1.00 -7.03
N GLU A 18 -7.94 2.18 -6.40
CA GLU A 18 -9.06 3.12 -6.25
C GLU A 18 -9.64 3.54 -7.60
N ASN A 19 -8.80 3.90 -8.57
CA ASN A 19 -9.25 4.28 -9.90
C ASN A 19 -9.93 3.12 -10.63
N LEU A 20 -9.42 1.91 -10.46
CA LEU A 20 -10.02 0.71 -11.02
C LEU A 20 -11.39 0.41 -10.39
N LEU A 21 -11.49 0.46 -9.05
CA LEU A 21 -12.77 0.34 -8.35
C LEU A 21 -13.80 1.35 -8.86
N LYS A 22 -13.40 2.62 -9.01
CA LYS A 22 -14.28 3.69 -9.52
C LYS A 22 -14.79 3.38 -10.92
N ARG A 23 -13.93 2.88 -11.82
CA ARG A 23 -14.29 2.52 -13.19
C ARG A 23 -15.30 1.37 -13.24
N VAL A 24 -15.09 0.33 -12.43
CA VAL A 24 -15.91 -0.88 -12.46
C VAL A 24 -17.24 -0.70 -11.71
N THR A 25 -17.24 0.05 -10.62
CA THR A 25 -18.41 0.15 -9.73
C THR A 25 -19.17 1.47 -9.84
N GLY A 26 -18.59 2.47 -10.52
CA GLY A 26 -19.08 3.85 -10.49
C GLY A 26 -18.94 4.52 -9.12
N GLN A 27 -18.42 3.84 -8.09
CA GLN A 27 -18.28 4.38 -6.74
C GLN A 27 -17.00 5.20 -6.64
N ASP A 28 -17.18 6.52 -6.55
CA ASP A 28 -16.10 7.51 -6.45
C ASP A 28 -15.46 7.55 -5.05
N GLU A 29 -16.26 7.30 -4.01
CA GLU A 29 -15.96 7.84 -2.69
C GLU A 29 -15.60 6.74 -1.68
N TYR A 30 -14.30 6.60 -1.44
CA TYR A 30 -13.79 5.88 -0.28
C TYR A 30 -13.68 6.80 0.93
N CYS A 31 -13.82 6.20 2.11
CA CYS A 31 -13.64 6.89 3.37
C CYS A 31 -12.21 6.71 3.88
N VAL A 32 -11.49 7.81 4.03
CA VAL A 32 -10.21 7.83 4.74
C VAL A 32 -10.52 8.14 6.20
N PRO A 33 -10.29 7.22 7.17
CA PRO A 33 -10.64 7.45 8.57
C PRO A 33 -10.13 8.77 9.13
N ASN A 34 -8.93 9.20 8.71
CA ASN A 34 -8.28 10.42 9.19
C ASN A 34 -8.58 11.68 8.35
N GLN A 35 -9.21 11.52 7.18
CA GLN A 35 -9.40 12.59 6.19
C GLN A 35 -10.70 12.38 5.41
N CYS A 36 -11.76 11.93 6.09
CA CYS A 36 -13.02 11.61 5.45
C CYS A 36 -13.54 12.87 4.74
N ARG A 37 -13.62 12.83 3.40
CA ARG A 37 -14.02 13.98 2.56
C ARG A 37 -15.52 14.03 2.31
N VAL A 38 -16.27 13.04 2.82
CA VAL A 38 -17.72 13.02 2.70
C VAL A 38 -18.29 14.09 3.61
N GLU A 39 -19.16 14.93 3.07
CA GLU A 39 -19.85 15.97 3.84
C GLU A 39 -20.59 15.35 5.04
N GLY A 40 -20.47 15.97 6.21
CA GLY A 40 -21.04 15.46 7.47
C GLY A 40 -20.30 14.27 8.10
N CYS A 41 -19.18 13.81 7.54
CA CYS A 41 -18.41 12.71 8.12
C CYS A 41 -17.61 13.14 9.35
N ALA A 42 -18.05 12.73 10.54
CA ALA A 42 -17.38 13.00 11.82
C ALA A 42 -16.00 12.32 11.98
N GLY A 43 -15.49 11.60 10.96
CA GLY A 43 -14.37 10.65 11.08
C GLY A 43 -13.09 11.23 11.67
N LYS A 44 -12.74 12.49 11.37
CA LYS A 44 -11.54 13.14 11.94
C LYS A 44 -11.69 13.45 13.44
N ASP A 45 -12.93 13.71 13.89
CA ASP A 45 -13.27 14.15 15.25
C ASP A 45 -13.56 12.97 16.19
N LEU A 46 -13.79 11.77 15.62
CA LEU A 46 -13.95 10.55 16.40
C LEU A 46 -12.61 9.98 16.90
N PRO A 47 -12.57 9.32 18.08
CA PRO A 47 -11.43 8.50 18.50
C PRO A 47 -11.11 7.43 17.44
N LYS A 48 -9.82 7.10 17.25
CA LYS A 48 -9.36 6.19 16.18
C LYS A 48 -10.16 4.87 16.08
N GLY A 49 -10.50 4.26 17.22
CA GLY A 49 -11.29 3.02 17.28
C GLY A 49 -12.75 3.16 16.86
N LYS A 50 -13.30 4.38 16.84
CA LYS A 50 -14.67 4.68 16.41
C LYS A 50 -14.78 5.15 14.96
N ARG A 51 -13.66 5.14 14.22
CA ARG A 51 -13.62 5.56 12.80
C ARG A 51 -14.00 4.43 11.83
N PHE A 52 -14.22 3.22 12.35
CA PHE A 52 -14.60 2.02 11.61
C PHE A 52 -15.89 1.43 12.19
N PRO A 53 -16.94 1.15 11.39
CA PRO A 53 -17.06 1.48 9.96
C PRO A 53 -17.07 2.98 9.70
N CYS A 54 -17.00 3.39 8.42
CA CYS A 54 -17.02 4.79 8.07
C CYS A 54 -18.31 5.44 8.61
N PRO A 55 -18.23 6.54 9.38
CA PRO A 55 -19.41 7.19 9.94
C PRO A 55 -20.41 7.69 8.89
N ALA A 56 -19.93 7.97 7.67
CA ALA A 56 -20.76 8.38 6.54
C ALA A 56 -21.36 7.19 5.74
N GLY A 57 -21.33 5.98 6.29
CA GLY A 57 -21.92 4.79 5.65
C GLY A 57 -21.19 4.28 4.41
N ARG A 58 -19.97 4.76 4.13
CA ARG A 58 -19.19 4.30 2.97
C ARG A 58 -18.73 2.87 3.15
N ARG A 59 -18.99 2.06 2.12
CA ARG A 59 -18.58 0.65 2.04
C ARG A 59 -17.06 0.49 2.00
N PHE A 60 -16.37 1.34 1.24
CA PHE A 60 -14.92 1.27 1.07
C PHE A 60 -14.19 2.21 2.01
N GLN A 61 -13.22 1.68 2.74
CA GLN A 61 -12.34 2.44 3.60
C GLN A 61 -10.88 2.22 3.24
N LYS A 62 -10.07 3.26 3.42
CA LYS A 62 -8.63 3.25 3.12
C LYS A 62 -7.81 3.43 4.38
N SER A 63 -6.81 2.58 4.56
CA SER A 63 -5.82 2.73 5.63
C SER A 63 -4.42 2.36 5.16
N HIS A 64 -3.41 3.01 5.72
CA HIS A 64 -2.02 2.54 5.65
C HIS A 64 -1.57 1.82 6.92
N ASP A 65 -2.42 1.81 7.96
CA ASP A 65 -2.13 1.30 9.30
C ASP A 65 -0.71 1.63 9.78
N GLY A 66 -0.30 2.90 9.64
CA GLY A 66 1.10 3.30 9.85
C GLY A 66 1.62 3.07 11.28
N THR A 67 0.72 2.92 12.26
CA THR A 67 1.05 2.56 13.65
C THR A 67 0.96 1.06 13.93
N LEU A 68 0.39 0.27 13.02
CA LEU A 68 0.12 -1.16 13.16
C LEU A 68 -0.85 -1.50 14.30
N ASN A 69 -1.77 -0.59 14.61
CA ASN A 69 -2.71 -0.75 15.73
C ASN A 69 -4.14 -1.04 15.26
N MET A 70 -4.39 -1.05 13.96
CA MET A 70 -5.72 -1.37 13.43
C MET A 70 -6.01 -2.88 13.60
N GLU A 71 -7.13 -3.22 14.21
CA GLU A 71 -7.55 -4.61 14.37
C GLU A 71 -8.10 -5.20 13.06
N ILE A 72 -7.92 -6.50 12.89
CA ILE A 72 -8.56 -7.27 11.81
C ILE A 72 -9.91 -7.75 12.33
N ARG A 73 -10.99 -7.19 11.78
CA ARG A 73 -12.37 -7.38 12.22
C ARG A 73 -13.13 -8.34 11.28
N ASP A 74 -13.67 -9.44 11.79
CA ASP A 74 -14.26 -10.51 10.96
C ASP A 74 -15.44 -10.06 10.08
N GLU A 75 -16.15 -9.02 10.51
CA GLU A 75 -17.28 -8.44 9.77
C GLU A 75 -16.86 -7.57 8.56
N PHE A 76 -15.56 -7.37 8.33
CA PHE A 76 -15.02 -6.64 7.17
C PHE A 76 -14.14 -7.54 6.31
N GLN A 77 -14.20 -7.32 5.00
CA GLN A 77 -13.22 -7.85 4.06
C GLN A 77 -12.00 -6.91 4.01
N HIS A 78 -10.81 -7.46 4.18
CA HIS A 78 -9.55 -6.72 4.18
C HIS A 78 -8.75 -7.06 2.93
N LEU A 79 -8.71 -6.12 1.97
CA LEU A 79 -7.77 -6.20 0.87
C LEU A 79 -6.44 -5.60 1.34
N VAL A 80 -5.41 -6.43 1.42
CA VAL A 80 -4.07 -6.02 1.86
C VAL A 80 -3.18 -5.83 0.63
N LEU A 81 -2.80 -4.60 0.35
CA LEU A 81 -1.93 -4.25 -0.77
C LEU A 81 -0.50 -4.02 -0.30
N PHE A 82 0.43 -4.77 -0.87
CA PHE A 82 1.86 -4.60 -0.62
C PHE A 82 2.65 -4.70 -1.93
N ARG A 83 3.88 -4.24 -1.92
CA ARG A 83 4.75 -4.16 -3.10
C ARG A 83 6.15 -4.61 -2.72
N ARG A 84 6.96 -4.99 -3.71
CA ARG A 84 8.41 -5.14 -3.54
C ARG A 84 8.96 -3.98 -2.70
N PRO A 85 9.70 -4.29 -1.62
CA PRO A 85 10.01 -3.32 -0.58
C PRO A 85 10.85 -2.16 -1.11
N LEU A 86 11.91 -2.39 -1.89
CA LEU A 86 12.75 -1.31 -2.43
C LEU A 86 11.94 -0.29 -3.23
N PHE A 87 11.05 -0.74 -4.12
CA PHE A 87 10.19 0.16 -4.89
C PHE A 87 9.26 0.99 -4.00
N SER A 88 8.70 0.38 -2.94
CA SER A 88 7.83 1.09 -2.00
C SER A 88 8.59 2.12 -1.17
N ILE A 89 9.80 1.78 -0.69
CA ILE A 89 10.67 2.64 0.11
C ILE A 89 11.13 3.84 -0.70
N VAL A 90 11.69 3.59 -1.89
CA VAL A 90 12.14 4.63 -2.83
C VAL A 90 10.97 5.55 -3.20
N SER A 91 9.82 4.97 -3.56
CA SER A 91 8.63 5.76 -3.89
C SER A 91 8.08 6.58 -2.71
N ASN A 92 8.25 6.10 -1.48
CA ASN A 92 7.81 6.83 -0.31
C ASN A 92 8.67 8.07 -0.07
N LEU A 93 9.98 7.93 -0.26
CA LEU A 93 10.92 9.03 -0.13
C LEU A 93 10.55 10.14 -1.14
N GLU A 94 10.46 9.79 -2.43
CA GLU A 94 10.25 10.78 -3.50
C GLU A 94 8.90 11.51 -3.44
N LEU A 95 7.86 10.89 -2.86
CA LEU A 95 6.56 11.54 -2.70
C LEU A 95 6.64 12.80 -1.83
N ARG A 96 7.52 12.80 -0.82
CA ARG A 96 7.48 13.80 0.26
C ARG A 96 8.19 15.12 -0.05
N GLY A 97 8.53 15.38 -1.32
CA GLY A 97 9.26 16.59 -1.67
C GLY A 97 10.58 16.66 -0.90
N VAL A 98 11.37 15.57 -0.91
CA VAL A 98 12.72 15.54 -0.30
C VAL A 98 13.58 16.68 -0.82
N ARG A 99 13.29 17.17 -2.03
CA ARG A 99 13.91 18.37 -2.59
C ARG A 99 13.66 19.66 -1.80
N GLU A 100 12.55 19.75 -1.06
CA GLU A 100 12.14 20.96 -0.32
C GLU A 100 12.34 20.84 1.20
N LYS A 101 12.22 19.62 1.76
CA LYS A 101 12.22 19.41 3.21
C LYS A 101 13.30 18.48 3.72
N GLY A 102 14.05 17.79 2.86
CA GLY A 102 15.04 16.79 3.28
C GLY A 102 14.47 15.38 3.52
N ILE A 103 15.29 14.50 4.08
CA ILE A 103 14.99 13.07 4.32
C ILE A 103 14.37 12.89 5.73
N PRO A 104 13.15 12.33 5.85
CA PRO A 104 12.47 12.21 7.13
C PRO A 104 12.87 10.95 7.91
N LEU A 105 13.66 11.12 8.98
CA LEU A 105 14.04 10.05 9.90
C LEU A 105 13.21 10.10 11.17
N ARG A 106 12.89 8.94 11.73
CA ARG A 106 12.29 8.85 13.07
C ARG A 106 13.39 8.78 14.11
N GLU A 107 13.43 9.76 15.01
CA GLU A 107 14.38 9.82 16.13
C GLU A 107 13.69 9.52 17.46
N LYS A 108 14.39 8.79 18.32
CA LYS A 108 13.89 8.43 19.66
C LYS A 108 13.64 9.71 20.47
N GLY A 109 12.43 9.86 21.00
CA GLY A 109 12.02 11.01 21.82
C GLY A 109 11.71 12.30 21.04
N LYS A 110 11.99 12.37 19.73
CA LYS A 110 11.81 13.60 18.93
C LYS A 110 10.80 13.46 17.79
N GLY A 111 10.30 12.25 17.52
CA GLY A 111 9.34 12.04 16.44
C GLY A 111 10.01 12.00 15.07
N VAL A 112 9.42 12.64 14.05
CA VAL A 112 10.00 12.69 12.70
C VAL A 112 10.82 13.97 12.55
N VAL A 113 12.12 13.82 12.30
CA VAL A 113 13.08 14.90 12.04
C VAL A 113 13.48 14.84 10.58
N PHE A 114 13.61 16.00 9.95
CA PHE A 114 14.06 16.10 8.56
C PHE A 114 15.54 16.41 8.53
N HIS A 115 16.30 15.61 7.78
CA HIS A 115 17.74 15.74 7.63
C HIS A 115 18.09 16.21 6.23
N GLU A 116 19.23 16.90 6.09
CA GLU A 116 19.77 17.26 4.79
C GLU A 116 19.90 16.02 3.88
N PRO A 117 19.55 16.13 2.58
CA PRO A 117 19.73 15.09 1.59
C PRO A 117 21.18 14.56 1.53
N SER A 118 21.42 13.38 2.07
CA SER A 118 22.73 12.71 2.05
C SER A 118 22.59 11.19 1.90
N GLN A 119 23.69 10.53 1.53
CA GLN A 119 23.73 9.07 1.45
C GLN A 119 23.47 8.42 2.82
N ASP A 120 24.09 8.93 3.89
CA ASP A 120 23.88 8.44 5.27
C ASP A 120 22.42 8.59 5.73
N ALA A 121 21.78 9.73 5.43
CA ALA A 121 20.37 9.93 5.75
C ALA A 121 19.46 9.01 4.93
N TRP A 122 19.80 8.76 3.66
CA TRP A 122 19.10 7.79 2.82
C TRP A 122 19.18 6.36 3.39
N GLU A 123 20.38 5.90 3.74
CA GLU A 123 20.59 4.56 4.29
C GLU A 123 19.78 4.35 5.57
N LYS A 124 19.87 5.29 6.52
CA LYS A 124 19.06 5.28 7.75
C LYS A 124 17.57 5.24 7.45
N TYR A 125 17.11 6.04 6.48
CA TYR A 125 15.72 6.05 6.07
C TYR A 125 15.29 4.69 5.51
N ALA A 126 16.10 4.12 4.61
CA ALA A 126 15.80 2.86 3.95
C ALA A 126 15.66 1.72 4.97
N LEU A 127 16.58 1.63 5.93
CA LEU A 127 16.54 0.64 7.01
C LEU A 127 15.29 0.83 7.90
N GLN A 128 14.98 2.05 8.33
CA GLN A 128 13.76 2.30 9.13
C GLN A 128 12.48 1.89 8.37
N ARG A 129 12.44 2.12 7.06
CA ARG A 129 11.28 1.73 6.24
C ARG A 129 11.24 0.23 5.98
N ALA A 130 12.39 -0.43 5.84
CA ALA A 130 12.51 -1.88 5.76
C ALA A 130 11.94 -2.54 7.02
N THR A 131 12.33 -2.09 8.21
CA THR A 131 11.75 -2.56 9.47
C THR A 131 10.24 -2.32 9.53
N GLN A 132 9.76 -1.15 9.08
CA GLN A 132 8.32 -0.85 9.05
C GLN A 132 7.56 -1.75 8.06
N TRP A 133 8.14 -2.01 6.89
CA TRP A 133 7.59 -2.88 5.86
C TRP A 133 7.46 -4.31 6.38
N ARG A 134 8.52 -4.84 7.01
CA ARG A 134 8.48 -6.15 7.68
C ARG A 134 7.32 -6.25 8.65
N ARG A 135 7.21 -5.29 9.57
CA ARG A 135 6.15 -5.32 10.59
C ARG A 135 4.75 -5.23 9.99
N PHE A 136 4.58 -4.48 8.90
CA PHE A 136 3.32 -4.44 8.16
C PHE A 136 2.99 -5.80 7.55
N VAL A 137 3.94 -6.41 6.85
CA VAL A 137 3.77 -7.69 6.17
C VAL A 137 3.50 -8.82 7.16
N LEU A 138 4.29 -8.96 8.21
CA LEU A 138 4.08 -9.99 9.23
C LEU A 138 2.70 -9.88 9.88
N LYS A 139 2.18 -8.68 10.06
CA LYS A 139 0.83 -8.47 10.59
C LYS A 139 -0.26 -8.82 9.56
N TRP A 140 -0.21 -8.18 8.40
CA TRP A 140 -1.34 -8.16 7.47
C TRP A 140 -1.30 -9.30 6.45
N VAL A 141 -0.12 -9.63 5.95
CA VAL A 141 0.07 -10.78 5.05
C VAL A 141 0.12 -12.07 5.86
N GLY A 142 0.70 -12.01 7.07
CA GLY A 142 0.79 -13.17 7.97
C GLY A 142 -0.57 -13.66 8.46
N ALA A 143 -1.61 -12.82 8.38
CA ALA A 143 -3.00 -13.15 8.66
C ALA A 143 -3.79 -13.60 7.41
N GLY A 144 -3.10 -13.92 6.30
CA GLY A 144 -3.74 -14.31 5.03
C GLY A 144 -4.40 -15.69 5.01
N ASP A 145 -4.27 -16.45 6.10
CA ASP A 145 -5.04 -17.68 6.35
C ASP A 145 -6.48 -17.39 6.79
N ARG A 146 -6.79 -16.15 7.19
CA ARG A 146 -8.14 -15.73 7.54
C ARG A 146 -8.98 -15.51 6.29
N GLU A 147 -10.20 -16.04 6.29
CA GLU A 147 -11.14 -15.95 5.16
C GLU A 147 -11.51 -14.51 4.78
N ASN A 148 -11.40 -13.56 5.70
CA ASN A 148 -11.73 -12.15 5.48
C ASN A 148 -10.51 -11.27 5.17
N VAL A 149 -9.34 -11.87 4.88
CA VAL A 149 -8.11 -11.15 4.53
C VAL A 149 -7.55 -11.67 3.22
N LEU A 150 -7.41 -10.80 2.22
CA LEU A 150 -6.80 -11.11 0.94
C LEU A 150 -5.52 -10.29 0.73
N PRO A 151 -4.33 -10.89 0.91
CA PRO A 151 -3.06 -10.26 0.57
C PRO A 151 -2.80 -10.31 -0.93
N MET A 152 -2.44 -9.16 -1.51
CA MET A 152 -2.12 -9.02 -2.93
C MET A 152 -0.87 -8.19 -3.17
N ARG A 153 0.03 -8.72 -4.01
CA ARG A 153 1.19 -7.99 -4.51
C ARG A 153 0.74 -6.99 -5.58
N TYR A 154 1.24 -5.77 -5.50
CA TYR A 154 0.99 -4.74 -6.51
C TYR A 154 1.36 -5.24 -7.91
N GLU A 155 2.48 -5.94 -8.03
CA GLU A 155 3.00 -6.53 -9.26
C GLU A 155 2.00 -7.52 -9.88
N ASP A 156 1.31 -8.33 -9.08
CA ASP A 156 0.32 -9.27 -9.59
C ASP A 156 -0.93 -8.54 -10.09
N ILE A 157 -1.39 -7.53 -9.35
CA ILE A 157 -2.61 -6.78 -9.68
C ILE A 157 -2.46 -6.05 -11.02
N ILE A 158 -1.29 -5.45 -11.30
CA ILE A 158 -1.12 -4.67 -12.54
C ILE A 158 -0.82 -5.52 -13.77
N HIS A 159 -0.48 -6.80 -13.61
CA HIS A 159 -0.01 -7.67 -14.70
C HIS A 159 -0.89 -8.90 -14.93
N SER A 160 -1.82 -9.22 -14.04
CA SER A 160 -2.62 -10.45 -14.11
C SER A 160 -4.11 -10.21 -13.94
N ASP A 161 -4.85 -10.51 -15.02
CA ASP A 161 -6.33 -10.48 -15.03
C ASP A 161 -6.95 -11.47 -14.05
N GLU A 162 -6.26 -12.58 -13.80
CA GLU A 162 -6.69 -13.57 -12.82
C GLU A 162 -6.65 -12.99 -11.41
N HIS A 163 -5.54 -12.34 -11.06
CA HIS A 163 -5.35 -11.75 -9.73
C HIS A 163 -6.35 -10.62 -9.46
N ILE A 164 -6.64 -9.78 -10.46
CA ILE A 164 -7.65 -8.74 -10.27
C ILE A 164 -9.06 -9.31 -10.20
N THR A 165 -9.39 -10.32 -11.01
CA THR A 165 -10.68 -11.02 -10.95
C THR A 165 -10.89 -11.58 -9.55
N ARG A 166 -9.90 -12.29 -9.00
CA ARG A 166 -9.92 -12.81 -7.63
C ARG A 166 -10.17 -11.71 -6.59
N VAL A 167 -9.58 -10.53 -6.76
CA VAL A 167 -9.84 -9.40 -5.86
C VAL A 167 -11.30 -8.95 -5.96
N PHE A 168 -11.87 -8.83 -7.15
CA PHE A 168 -13.27 -8.43 -7.28
C PHE A 168 -14.23 -9.49 -6.75
N GLU A 169 -14.00 -10.77 -7.01
CA GLU A 169 -14.79 -11.87 -6.44
C GLU A 169 -14.72 -11.91 -4.90
N PHE A 170 -13.56 -11.59 -4.33
CA PHE A 170 -13.40 -11.48 -2.88
C PHE A 170 -14.18 -10.30 -2.29
N LEU A 171 -14.18 -9.16 -2.98
CA LEU A 171 -14.76 -7.92 -2.47
C LEU A 171 -16.26 -7.80 -2.72
N PHE A 172 -16.79 -8.43 -3.76
CA PHE A 172 -18.14 -8.22 -4.27
C PHE A 172 -18.89 -9.54 -4.44
N ASP A 173 -20.15 -9.54 -4.00
CA ASP A 173 -21.09 -10.63 -4.29
C ASP A 173 -21.50 -10.59 -5.78
N ASP A 174 -21.52 -9.39 -6.38
CA ASP A 174 -21.79 -9.13 -7.81
C ASP A 174 -21.05 -7.86 -8.28
N TYR A 175 -20.54 -7.87 -9.52
CA TYR A 175 -19.85 -6.75 -10.16
C TYR A 175 -19.87 -6.88 -11.69
N ASP A 176 -19.75 -5.75 -12.40
CA ASP A 176 -19.71 -5.73 -13.85
C ASP A 176 -18.38 -6.29 -14.38
N LYS A 177 -18.42 -7.57 -14.79
CA LYS A 177 -17.26 -8.28 -15.37
C LYS A 177 -16.79 -7.67 -16.68
N ALA A 178 -17.71 -7.11 -17.49
CA ALA A 178 -17.35 -6.48 -18.76
C ALA A 178 -16.62 -5.16 -18.50
N ALA A 179 -17.11 -4.35 -17.55
CA ALA A 179 -16.43 -3.13 -17.12
C ALA A 179 -15.04 -3.42 -16.53
N LEU A 180 -14.90 -4.51 -15.75
CA LEU A 180 -13.58 -4.95 -15.26
C LEU A 180 -12.64 -5.30 -16.39
N ALA A 181 -13.08 -6.13 -17.35
CA ALA A 181 -12.26 -6.52 -18.49
C ALA A 181 -11.82 -5.31 -19.32
N GLN A 182 -12.74 -4.38 -19.60
CA GLN A 182 -12.43 -3.13 -20.29
C GLN A 182 -11.41 -2.28 -19.53
N ALA A 183 -11.60 -2.10 -18.21
CA ALA A 183 -10.70 -1.30 -17.40
C ALA A 183 -9.28 -1.90 -17.32
N MET A 184 -9.17 -3.23 -17.39
CA MET A 184 -7.89 -3.94 -17.46
C MET A 184 -7.21 -3.77 -18.82
N GLU A 185 -7.97 -3.80 -19.91
CA GLU A 185 -7.43 -3.57 -21.25
C GLU A 185 -6.85 -2.15 -21.39
N GLU A 186 -7.62 -1.13 -21.01
CA GLU A 186 -7.12 0.25 -21.00
C GLU A 186 -5.86 0.42 -20.14
N GLN A 187 -5.75 -0.36 -19.07
CA GLN A 187 -4.58 -0.33 -18.20
C GLN A 187 -3.36 -0.96 -18.89
N ARG A 188 -3.54 -2.09 -19.58
CA ARG A 188 -2.47 -2.71 -20.38
C ARG A 188 -1.96 -1.76 -21.45
N GLU A 189 -2.84 -1.06 -22.15
CA GLU A 189 -2.48 -0.06 -23.16
C GLU A 189 -1.64 1.08 -22.56
N LYS A 190 -1.98 1.55 -21.35
CA LYS A 190 -1.21 2.59 -20.64
C LYS A 190 0.17 2.11 -20.20
N LEU A 191 0.28 0.84 -19.79
CA LEU A 191 1.56 0.23 -19.43
C LEU A 191 2.43 0.02 -20.67
N SER A 192 1.86 -0.48 -21.77
CA SER A 192 2.59 -0.77 -23.02
C SER A 192 3.02 0.49 -23.77
N SER A 193 2.20 1.54 -23.77
CA SER A 193 2.54 2.84 -24.35
C SER A 193 3.59 3.63 -23.54
N GLY A 194 3.97 3.14 -22.36
CA GLY A 194 4.90 3.83 -21.47
C GLY A 194 4.32 5.07 -20.79
N GLN A 195 3.01 5.33 -20.91
CA GLN A 195 2.32 6.37 -20.14
C GLN A 195 2.35 6.06 -18.64
N GLN A 196 2.40 4.78 -18.27
CA GLN A 196 2.72 4.32 -16.92
C GLN A 196 3.90 3.35 -16.97
N ARG A 197 5.09 3.84 -16.65
CA ARG A 197 6.28 2.98 -16.49
C ARG A 197 6.40 2.54 -15.04
N GLN A 198 6.74 1.26 -14.84
CA GLN A 198 7.32 0.86 -13.57
C GLN A 198 8.59 1.68 -13.33
N ARG A 199 8.76 2.15 -12.11
CA ARG A 199 9.92 2.97 -11.75
C ARG A 199 11.18 2.15 -11.95
N ASP A 200 12.12 2.70 -12.68
CA ASP A 200 13.46 2.13 -12.79
C ASP A 200 14.30 2.59 -11.60
N LEU A 201 14.70 1.65 -10.74
CA LEU A 201 15.51 1.95 -9.56
C LEU A 201 16.93 2.40 -9.93
N SER A 202 17.42 2.10 -11.14
CA SER A 202 18.74 2.57 -11.59
C SER A 202 18.80 4.09 -11.76
N ASN A 203 17.65 4.74 -11.96
CA ASN A 203 17.52 6.19 -12.08
C ASN A 203 17.31 6.90 -10.73
N PHE A 204 17.35 6.16 -9.62
CA PHE A 204 17.17 6.75 -8.31
C PHE A 204 18.41 7.55 -7.88
N LYS A 205 18.20 8.74 -7.32
CA LYS A 205 19.28 9.70 -7.01
C LYS A 205 20.31 9.18 -6.00
N TYR A 206 19.91 8.26 -5.12
CA TYR A 206 20.83 7.70 -4.12
C TYR A 206 21.24 6.29 -4.53
N PRO A 207 22.55 5.97 -4.51
CA PRO A 207 23.05 4.63 -4.79
C PRO A 207 22.35 3.55 -3.94
N LEU A 208 21.94 2.48 -4.62
CA LEU A 208 21.53 1.21 -4.03
C LEU A 208 22.67 0.20 -4.20
N HIS A 209 23.77 0.40 -3.47
CA HIS A 209 24.90 -0.53 -3.53
C HIS A 209 24.58 -1.83 -2.78
N ASP A 210 25.27 -2.91 -3.14
CA ASP A 210 25.00 -4.27 -2.65
C ASP A 210 24.98 -4.37 -1.13
N ALA A 211 25.87 -3.65 -0.43
CA ALA A 211 25.90 -3.66 1.03
C ALA A 211 24.58 -3.14 1.64
N LEU A 212 24.01 -2.03 1.13
CA LEU A 212 22.75 -1.49 1.61
C LEU A 212 21.58 -2.42 1.27
N ILE A 213 21.59 -3.04 0.08
CA ILE A 213 20.57 -4.04 -0.29
C ILE A 213 20.63 -5.23 0.68
N GLY A 214 21.84 -5.69 1.03
CA GLY A 214 22.07 -6.72 2.03
C GLY A 214 21.53 -6.35 3.42
N ASP A 215 21.78 -5.12 3.87
CA ASP A 215 21.26 -4.63 5.16
C ASP A 215 19.74 -4.49 5.15
N ILE A 216 19.15 -4.00 4.06
CA ILE A 216 17.70 -3.95 3.87
C ILE A 216 17.11 -5.36 3.92
N ARG A 217 17.73 -6.33 3.23
CA ARG A 217 17.30 -7.74 3.26
C ARG A 217 17.29 -8.30 4.67
N LYS A 218 18.34 -8.01 5.44
CA LYS A 218 18.48 -8.42 6.84
C LYS A 218 17.42 -7.79 7.73
N GLU A 219 17.14 -6.49 7.56
CA GLU A 219 16.09 -5.78 8.30
C GLU A 219 14.69 -6.32 8.00
N ILE A 220 14.43 -6.70 6.74
CA ILE A 220 13.16 -7.32 6.35
C ILE A 220 13.04 -8.74 6.92
N GLY A 221 14.12 -9.51 6.88
CA GLY A 221 14.18 -10.87 7.40
C GLY A 221 13.55 -11.91 6.47
N ALA A 222 14.08 -13.13 6.52
CA ALA A 222 13.71 -14.23 5.63
C ALA A 222 12.23 -14.62 5.74
N GLU A 223 11.65 -14.57 6.95
CA GLU A 223 10.24 -14.88 7.19
C GLU A 223 9.31 -13.99 6.35
N ALA A 224 9.49 -12.67 6.42
CA ALA A 224 8.64 -11.73 5.70
C ALA A 224 8.85 -11.81 4.17
N LEU A 225 10.08 -12.07 3.71
CA LEU A 225 10.37 -12.28 2.30
C LEU A 225 9.71 -13.55 1.76
N LYS A 226 9.82 -14.67 2.49
CA LYS A 226 9.17 -15.93 2.12
C LYS A 226 7.65 -15.78 2.08
N LEU A 227 7.07 -15.16 3.11
CA LEU A 227 5.63 -14.90 3.21
C LEU A 227 5.08 -14.08 2.03
N THR A 228 5.91 -13.25 1.42
CA THR A 228 5.52 -12.37 0.30
C THR A 228 5.95 -12.89 -1.06
N GLY A 229 6.71 -13.99 -1.13
CA GLY A 229 7.33 -14.46 -2.37
C GLY A 229 8.32 -13.46 -2.97
N TYR A 230 9.06 -12.74 -2.11
CA TYR A 230 10.16 -11.84 -2.48
C TYR A 230 11.52 -12.34 -1.97
N ASP A 231 11.60 -13.63 -1.63
CA ASP A 231 12.81 -14.29 -1.15
C ASP A 231 13.97 -14.20 -2.14
N ASP A 232 13.70 -14.24 -3.45
CA ASP A 232 14.74 -14.14 -4.48
C ASP A 232 14.92 -12.73 -5.07
N VAL A 233 14.11 -11.76 -4.61
CA VAL A 233 14.00 -10.46 -5.30
C VAL A 233 13.97 -9.31 -4.30
N LEU A 234 15.13 -8.68 -4.13
CA LEU A 234 15.26 -7.34 -3.56
C LEU A 234 15.93 -6.41 -4.56
#